data_AF-F7DLC7-F1
#
_entry.id   AF-F7DLC7-F1
#
_cell.length_a   1.000
_cell.length_b   1.000
_cell.length_c   1.000
_cell.angle_alpha   90.00
_cell.angle_beta   90.00
_cell.angle_gamma   90.00
#
_symmetry.space_group_name_H-M   'P 1'
#
loop_
_entity.id
_entity.type
_entity.pdbx_description
1 polymer ?
#
loop_
_entity_poly.entity_id
_entity_poly.type
_entity_poly.pdbx_seq_one_letter_code
_entity_poly.pdbx_strand_id
1 'polypeptide(L)'
;MGNLKSVGQEPGPPCGLGLGLCSKKAGTPGSEHGWAPGPGPLPGPDGSPPLTRPPEAPRFSRVKNWEVGSITYDTLSAQAQLDGPCTPRRCLGSLVFPRQFQSRPSQGPPPPAQLLTQARDFINQYYGSIKRSGSPAHEQRLQELEREVEATGTYQLRESELVFGAKQAWRNASRCVGRIQWGKLQVFDARDCRSAQEMFTYICNHIKYATNRGNLRSAITVFPQRAPGRGDFRIWNSQLVRYAGYRQQDGSVQGDPANVEITELCVQHGWTPGGGRFDVLPLLLQAPDDPPELFPIPPELVLEVPLQHPTMEWFQALGLRWYALPAVANMLLEIGGLEFPAAPFSGWYMSSEIGMRNLCDPHRYNILEDVAVCMDLDTRTTSSLWKDKAAVEINLAVLHSYQLAKVTIVDHHAATASFMKHLENEQRARGGCPADWAWIVPPLSGSLTPVFHQEMVNYLLSPAFRYQPDPWKGNASKGAGITRKKTFKEVANAVKISASLMGTVMAKRVKATILYGSETGRAQSYAQQLGRLFRKAFDPRVLCMDEFDVVSLEHETLVVVVTSTFGNGDPPENGE
;
A
#
# COMPACT_ATOMS: atom_id res chain seq x y z
N MET A 1 31.59 10.97 58.63
CA MET A 1 32.37 11.55 59.75
C MET A 1 32.78 12.96 59.34
N GLY A 2 32.40 14.11 59.91
CA GLY A 2 31.38 14.57 60.88
C GLY A 2 30.97 16.00 60.42
N ASN A 3 29.71 16.48 60.56
CA ASN A 3 29.02 17.04 61.75
C ASN A 3 29.78 18.24 62.39
N LEU A 4 29.21 19.42 62.71
CA LEU A 4 27.81 19.87 62.90
C LEU A 4 27.73 21.40 63.24
N LYS A 5 26.52 22.00 63.07
CA LYS A 5 25.83 23.15 63.80
C LYS A 5 26.09 24.62 63.37
N SER A 6 25.13 25.57 63.36
CA SER A 6 23.73 25.69 63.91
C SER A 6 22.90 26.79 63.18
N VAL A 7 21.59 26.61 62.84
CA VAL A 7 20.30 26.93 63.53
C VAL A 7 19.85 28.41 63.61
N GLY A 8 18.59 28.68 63.20
CA GLY A 8 17.68 29.76 63.66
C GLY A 8 16.74 30.32 62.57
N GLN A 9 15.57 29.73 62.25
CA GLN A 9 14.20 29.96 62.76
C GLN A 9 13.49 31.30 62.40
N GLU A 10 12.37 31.19 61.68
CA GLU A 10 11.30 32.15 61.29
C GLU A 10 10.46 32.70 62.49
N PRO A 11 9.57 33.75 62.39
CA PRO A 11 8.40 33.86 61.46
C PRO A 11 7.93 35.28 61.00
N GLY A 12 6.98 35.37 60.03
CA GLY A 12 6.35 36.60 59.44
C GLY A 12 5.26 37.26 60.32
N PRO A 13 4.18 37.93 59.82
CA PRO A 13 3.79 38.54 58.51
C PRO A 13 3.16 39.98 58.70
N PRO A 14 2.03 40.46 58.08
CA PRO A 14 1.61 40.68 56.67
C PRO A 14 1.09 42.14 56.35
N CYS A 15 0.78 42.44 55.08
CA CYS A 15 -0.27 43.36 54.59
C CYS A 15 -0.61 42.91 53.14
N GLY A 16 -1.82 42.49 52.72
CA GLY A 16 -3.18 43.06 52.85
C GLY A 16 -3.41 44.04 51.69
N LEU A 17 -4.42 44.03 50.80
CA LEU A 17 -5.75 43.43 50.58
C LEU A 17 -6.05 43.60 49.07
N GLY A 18 -7.00 42.95 48.38
CA GLY A 18 -8.19 42.25 48.85
C GLY A 18 -8.89 41.42 47.76
N LEU A 19 -9.79 40.58 48.26
CA LEU A 19 -10.60 39.56 47.62
C LEU A 19 -11.89 40.12 47.00
N GLY A 20 -12.49 39.35 46.10
CA GLY A 20 -13.90 39.46 45.72
C GLY A 20 -14.38 38.24 44.91
N LEU A 21 -14.75 37.17 45.62
CA LEU A 21 -15.29 35.91 45.10
C LEU A 21 -16.83 35.95 44.94
N CYS A 22 -17.34 34.96 44.17
CA CYS A 22 -18.71 34.40 44.18
C CYS A 22 -19.83 35.20 43.46
N SER A 23 -20.92 34.63 42.96
CA SER A 23 -21.36 33.30 42.48
C SER A 23 -22.85 33.44 42.14
N LYS A 24 -23.31 32.74 41.08
CA LYS A 24 -24.65 32.13 40.89
C LYS A 24 -25.93 32.98 40.63
N LYS A 25 -26.59 32.57 39.53
CA LYS A 25 -28.02 32.17 39.32
C LYS A 25 -29.14 33.22 39.15
N ALA A 26 -29.77 33.12 37.97
CA ALA A 26 -31.19 32.92 37.65
C ALA A 26 -32.30 33.72 38.36
N GLY A 27 -33.22 34.29 37.55
CA GLY A 27 -34.61 34.55 37.94
C GLY A 27 -35.25 35.78 37.28
N THR A 28 -36.26 35.57 36.44
CA THR A 28 -37.30 36.53 36.00
C THR A 28 -38.14 37.04 37.19
N PRO A 29 -38.72 38.25 37.13
CA PRO A 29 -40.12 38.51 36.68
C PRO A 29 -40.20 39.83 35.83
N GLY A 30 -41.25 40.26 35.11
CA GLY A 30 -42.70 40.04 35.17
C GLY A 30 -43.43 41.39 35.33
N SER A 31 -44.00 41.94 34.22
CA SER A 31 -45.15 42.89 34.12
C SER A 31 -45.01 44.31 34.74
N GLU A 32 -45.63 45.43 34.32
CA GLU A 32 -46.75 45.82 33.43
C GLU A 32 -46.47 47.27 32.91
N HIS A 33 -47.09 47.66 31.79
CA HIS A 33 -47.95 48.84 31.68
C HIS A 33 -48.45 48.97 30.23
N GLY A 34 -49.77 48.83 30.06
CA GLY A 34 -50.46 49.08 28.79
C GLY A 34 -50.98 50.52 28.69
N TRP A 35 -51.17 50.98 27.45
CA TRP A 35 -52.26 51.85 26.99
C TRP A 35 -52.33 51.81 25.45
N ALA A 36 -53.56 51.84 24.91
CA ALA A 36 -53.95 51.68 23.51
C ALA A 36 -54.24 53.05 22.82
N PRO A 37 -54.86 53.15 21.62
CA PRO A 37 -54.29 52.86 20.28
C PRO A 37 -54.50 54.00 19.23
N GLY A 38 -53.85 53.87 18.05
CA GLY A 38 -54.26 54.45 16.75
C GLY A 38 -53.22 55.35 16.06
N PRO A 39 -53.39 55.76 14.78
CA PRO A 39 -54.00 55.11 13.61
C PRO A 39 -52.95 54.74 12.53
N GLY A 40 -53.29 53.87 11.58
CA GLY A 40 -52.37 53.41 10.51
C GLY A 40 -52.10 54.45 9.40
N PRO A 41 -51.00 54.29 8.64
CA PRO A 41 -50.88 54.88 7.31
C PRO A 41 -50.60 53.88 6.18
N LEU A 42 -50.92 54.36 4.97
CA LEU A 42 -51.06 53.76 3.64
C LEU A 42 -49.76 53.21 2.97
N PRO A 43 -49.87 52.44 1.86
CA PRO A 43 -48.79 51.61 1.32
C PRO A 43 -47.80 52.38 0.42
N GLY A 44 -46.52 52.02 0.51
CA GLY A 44 -45.42 52.47 -0.36
C GLY A 44 -45.05 51.44 -1.44
N PRO A 45 -44.32 51.83 -2.50
CA PRO A 45 -44.32 51.15 -3.78
C PRO A 45 -43.40 49.93 -3.85
N ASP A 46 -43.92 48.86 -4.45
CA ASP A 46 -43.19 47.68 -4.92
C ASP A 46 -42.10 48.05 -5.92
N GLY A 47 -40.87 47.59 -5.68
CA GLY A 47 -39.76 47.82 -6.60
C GLY A 47 -38.39 47.42 -6.07
N SER A 48 -38.26 46.30 -5.35
CA SER A 48 -36.94 45.69 -5.12
C SER A 48 -36.61 44.78 -6.30
N PRO A 49 -35.49 44.98 -7.02
CA PRO A 49 -35.11 44.06 -8.09
C PRO A 49 -34.89 42.67 -7.48
N PRO A 50 -35.31 41.58 -8.16
CA PRO A 50 -35.10 40.24 -7.63
C PRO A 50 -33.60 40.04 -7.42
N LEU A 51 -33.23 39.65 -6.20
CA LEU A 51 -31.89 39.16 -5.86
C LEU A 51 -31.47 38.20 -6.97
N THR A 52 -30.52 38.65 -7.78
CA THR A 52 -29.94 37.87 -8.86
C THR A 52 -29.56 36.50 -8.30
N ARG A 53 -30.01 35.44 -8.98
CA ARG A 53 -29.56 34.07 -8.70
C ARG A 53 -28.05 34.12 -8.44
N PRO A 54 -27.54 33.45 -7.39
CA PRO A 54 -26.10 33.30 -7.26
C PRO A 54 -25.57 32.76 -8.60
N PRO A 55 -24.47 33.32 -9.13
CA PRO A 55 -23.92 32.86 -10.39
C PRO A 55 -23.80 31.33 -10.32
N GLU A 56 -24.29 30.64 -11.35
CA GLU A 56 -24.16 29.18 -11.44
C GLU A 56 -22.72 28.82 -11.09
N ALA A 57 -22.55 27.92 -10.13
CA ALA A 57 -21.23 27.47 -9.71
C ALA A 57 -20.45 27.08 -10.98
N PRO A 58 -19.18 27.50 -11.12
CA PRO A 58 -18.44 27.23 -12.34
C PRO A 58 -18.52 25.73 -12.66
N ARG A 59 -18.91 25.41 -13.89
CA ARG A 59 -19.16 24.03 -14.35
C ARG A 59 -17.96 23.10 -14.12
N PHE A 60 -16.77 23.67 -13.95
CA PHE A 60 -15.50 22.98 -13.79
C PHE A 60 -14.68 23.63 -12.67
N SER A 61 -13.96 22.80 -11.92
CA SER A 61 -13.12 23.28 -10.81
C SER A 61 -11.86 23.93 -11.34
N ARG A 62 -11.68 25.23 -11.14
CA ARG A 62 -10.45 25.95 -11.46
C ARG A 62 -9.39 25.62 -10.41
N VAL A 63 -8.23 25.10 -10.84
CA VAL A 63 -7.07 24.85 -9.97
C VAL A 63 -5.86 25.65 -10.43
N LYS A 64 -5.10 26.18 -9.47
CA LYS A 64 -3.89 26.97 -9.69
C LYS A 64 -2.66 26.27 -9.10
N ASN A 65 -1.54 26.38 -9.81
CA ASN A 65 -0.23 26.18 -9.22
C ASN A 65 0.30 27.53 -8.73
N TRP A 66 0.63 27.63 -7.45
CA TRP A 66 1.06 28.87 -6.80
C TRP A 66 2.53 29.21 -7.02
N GLU A 67 3.36 28.23 -7.36
CA GLU A 67 4.78 28.43 -7.65
C GLU A 67 4.99 28.97 -9.07
N VAL A 68 4.36 28.34 -10.07
CA VAL A 68 4.54 28.73 -11.50
C VAL A 68 3.40 29.59 -12.06
N GLY A 69 2.34 29.80 -11.29
CA GLY A 69 1.20 30.64 -11.70
C GLY A 69 0.24 30.01 -12.72
N SER A 70 0.48 28.79 -13.18
CA SER A 70 -0.36 28.10 -14.17
C SER A 70 -1.76 27.81 -13.63
N ILE A 71 -2.77 27.91 -14.50
CA ILE A 71 -4.17 27.63 -14.18
C ILE A 71 -4.68 26.53 -15.10
N THR A 72 -5.39 25.56 -14.53
CA THR A 72 -6.12 24.54 -15.28
C THR A 72 -7.54 24.40 -14.75
N TYR A 73 -8.40 23.75 -15.52
CA TYR A 73 -9.80 23.51 -15.16
C TYR A 73 -10.05 22.01 -15.17
N ASP A 74 -10.32 21.43 -13.99
CA ASP A 74 -10.66 20.02 -13.87
C ASP A 74 -12.12 19.81 -14.33
N THR A 75 -12.27 19.27 -15.54
CA THR A 75 -13.54 18.93 -16.17
C THR A 75 -13.96 17.49 -15.87
N LEU A 76 -13.02 16.64 -15.46
CA LEU A 76 -13.28 15.25 -15.09
C LEU A 76 -14.08 15.14 -13.79
N SER A 77 -13.88 16.08 -12.86
CA SER A 77 -14.63 16.18 -11.60
C SER A 77 -16.14 16.29 -11.83
N ALA A 78 -16.58 16.91 -12.93
CA ALA A 78 -17.99 17.00 -13.30
C ALA A 78 -18.59 15.66 -13.76
N GLN A 79 -17.74 14.67 -14.10
CA GLN A 79 -18.15 13.30 -14.45
C GLN A 79 -18.16 12.37 -13.22
N ALA A 80 -17.67 12.84 -12.06
CA ALA A 80 -17.69 12.04 -10.84
C ALA A 80 -19.13 11.86 -10.36
N GLN A 81 -19.64 10.63 -10.50
CA GLN A 81 -20.98 10.27 -10.01
C GLN A 81 -20.99 9.86 -8.53
N LEU A 82 -19.81 9.69 -7.93
CA LEU A 82 -19.66 9.24 -6.56
C LEU A 82 -19.39 10.42 -5.64
N ASP A 83 -20.26 10.57 -4.63
CA ASP A 83 -20.12 11.61 -3.62
C ASP A 83 -18.82 11.46 -2.82
N GLY A 84 -18.12 12.59 -2.67
CA GLY A 84 -17.00 12.70 -1.75
C GLY A 84 -17.43 12.70 -0.27
N PRO A 85 -16.48 12.73 0.66
CA PRO A 85 -16.78 12.76 2.09
C PRO A 85 -17.26 14.13 2.60
N CYS A 86 -17.03 15.19 1.84
CA CYS A 86 -17.37 16.56 2.22
C CYS A 86 -18.84 16.88 1.94
N THR A 87 -19.36 17.86 2.68
CA THR A 87 -20.68 18.48 2.42
C THR A 87 -20.49 19.98 2.15
N PRO A 88 -21.49 20.70 1.60
CA PRO A 88 -21.37 22.14 1.38
C PRO A 88 -21.02 22.97 2.63
N ARG A 89 -21.26 22.44 3.85
CA ARG A 89 -20.99 23.13 5.12
C ARG A 89 -19.77 22.58 5.87
N ARG A 90 -19.18 21.46 5.44
CA ARG A 90 -18.13 20.77 6.20
C ARG A 90 -17.17 20.02 5.28
N CYS A 91 -15.87 20.35 5.40
CA CYS A 91 -14.80 19.58 4.80
C CYS A 91 -14.42 18.41 5.72
N LEU A 92 -14.40 17.20 5.16
CA LEU A 92 -13.92 15.97 5.82
C LEU A 92 -12.63 15.43 5.15
N GLY A 93 -11.92 16.27 4.40
CA GLY A 93 -10.75 15.87 3.63
C GLY A 93 -9.57 15.35 4.46
N SER A 94 -9.49 15.70 5.75
CA SER A 94 -8.45 15.21 6.66
C SER A 94 -8.78 13.87 7.33
N LEU A 95 -9.97 13.30 7.11
CA LEU A 95 -10.28 11.97 7.65
C LEU A 95 -9.47 10.91 6.90
N VAL A 96 -8.76 10.07 7.65
CA VAL A 96 -7.94 8.99 7.09
C VAL A 96 -8.84 7.94 6.42
N PHE A 97 -9.95 7.54 7.05
CA PHE A 97 -10.86 6.52 6.52
C PHE A 97 -12.31 7.02 6.49
N PRO A 98 -12.65 7.95 5.58
CA PRO A 98 -14.03 8.38 5.42
C PRO A 98 -14.88 7.24 4.83
N ARG A 99 -16.17 7.20 5.21
CA ARG A 99 -17.10 6.12 4.80
C ARG A 99 -17.18 5.92 3.29
N GLN A 100 -17.07 6.98 2.49
CA GLN A 100 -17.14 6.95 1.02
C GLN A 100 -15.94 6.24 0.38
N PHE A 101 -14.82 6.12 1.09
CA PHE A 101 -13.65 5.37 0.64
C PHE A 101 -13.68 3.90 1.11
N GLN A 102 -14.64 3.54 1.97
CA GLN A 102 -14.84 2.19 2.47
C GLN A 102 -15.86 1.45 1.59
N SER A 103 -15.67 0.15 1.44
CA SER A 103 -16.62 -0.75 0.80
C SER A 103 -17.88 -0.89 1.65
N ARG A 104 -18.98 -1.32 1.02
CA ARG A 104 -20.20 -1.64 1.77
C ARG A 104 -19.93 -2.83 2.71
N PRO A 105 -20.54 -2.87 3.92
CA PRO A 105 -20.47 -4.04 4.80
C PRO A 105 -21.25 -5.27 4.29
N SER A 106 -21.89 -5.17 3.11
CA SER A 106 -22.75 -6.22 2.55
C SER A 106 -21.96 -7.49 2.24
N GLN A 107 -22.57 -8.64 2.50
CA GLN A 107 -22.04 -9.97 2.18
C GLN A 107 -22.41 -10.42 0.75
N GLY A 108 -23.27 -9.70 0.05
CA GLY A 108 -23.70 -10.01 -1.32
C GLY A 108 -23.41 -8.87 -2.31
N PRO A 109 -23.41 -9.16 -3.62
CA PRO A 109 -23.18 -8.18 -4.66
C PRO A 109 -24.29 -7.10 -4.69
N PRO A 110 -24.07 -5.98 -5.40
CA PRO A 110 -25.10 -4.96 -5.58
C PRO A 110 -26.39 -5.53 -6.20
N PRO A 111 -27.56 -4.91 -5.96
CA PRO A 111 -28.80 -5.29 -6.63
C PRO A 111 -28.63 -5.31 -8.16
N PRO A 112 -29.26 -6.26 -8.89
CA PRO A 112 -29.06 -6.43 -10.33
C PRO A 112 -29.23 -5.15 -11.16
N ALA A 113 -30.23 -4.32 -10.85
CA ALA A 113 -30.45 -3.06 -11.55
C ALA A 113 -29.28 -2.07 -11.35
N GLN A 114 -28.75 -1.96 -10.14
CA GLN A 114 -27.58 -1.12 -9.86
C GLN A 114 -26.33 -1.68 -10.55
N LEU A 115 -26.15 -3.01 -10.50
CA LEU A 115 -25.03 -3.70 -11.12
C LEU A 115 -25.02 -3.49 -12.64
N LEU A 116 -26.18 -3.62 -13.31
CA LEU A 116 -26.31 -3.40 -14.75
C LEU A 116 -25.91 -1.98 -15.17
N THR A 117 -26.32 -0.95 -14.43
CA THR A 117 -25.91 0.43 -14.71
C THR A 117 -24.40 0.58 -14.64
N GLN A 118 -23.79 0.13 -13.53
CA GLN A 118 -22.34 0.25 -13.31
C GLN A 118 -21.54 -0.56 -14.34
N ALA A 119 -22.04 -1.75 -14.68
CA ALA A 119 -21.42 -2.62 -15.66
C ALA A 119 -21.47 -2.02 -17.07
N ARG A 120 -22.62 -1.47 -17.50
CA ARG A 120 -22.75 -0.76 -18.79
C ARG A 120 -21.79 0.42 -18.86
N ASP A 121 -21.70 1.24 -17.81
CA ASP A 121 -20.79 2.37 -17.75
C ASP A 121 -19.33 1.94 -17.90
N PHE A 122 -18.93 0.87 -17.20
CA PHE A 122 -17.58 0.32 -17.31
C PHE A 122 -17.28 -0.26 -18.70
N ILE A 123 -18.22 -1.01 -19.30
CA ILE A 123 -18.04 -1.56 -20.66
C ILE A 123 -17.95 -0.43 -21.70
N ASN A 124 -18.79 0.61 -21.58
CA ASN A 124 -18.69 1.81 -22.41
C ASN A 124 -17.31 2.47 -22.28
N GLN A 125 -16.78 2.59 -21.05
CA GLN A 125 -15.45 3.13 -20.78
C GLN A 125 -14.35 2.27 -21.44
N TYR A 126 -14.44 0.94 -21.31
CA TYR A 126 -13.48 0.00 -21.90
C TYR A 126 -13.48 0.11 -23.43
N TYR A 127 -14.63 -0.01 -24.09
CA TYR A 127 -14.74 0.07 -25.54
C TYR A 127 -14.39 1.45 -26.10
N GLY A 128 -14.66 2.52 -25.35
CA GLY A 128 -14.17 3.86 -25.65
C GLY A 128 -12.64 3.93 -25.65
N SER A 129 -11.98 3.31 -24.66
CA SER A 129 -10.51 3.33 -24.55
C SER A 129 -9.80 2.64 -25.71
N ILE A 130 -10.42 1.59 -26.28
CA ILE A 130 -9.88 0.85 -27.43
C ILE A 130 -10.44 1.36 -28.78
N LYS A 131 -11.12 2.52 -28.79
CA LYS A 131 -11.71 3.16 -29.97
C LYS A 131 -12.68 2.25 -30.73
N ARG A 132 -13.50 1.49 -30.00
CA ARG A 132 -14.53 0.58 -30.54
C ARG A 132 -15.94 0.82 -29.99
N SER A 133 -16.20 2.02 -29.46
CA SER A 133 -17.56 2.44 -29.08
C SER A 133 -18.53 2.29 -30.25
N GLY A 134 -19.71 1.73 -29.97
CA GLY A 134 -20.77 1.49 -30.97
C GLY A 134 -20.46 0.41 -32.01
N SER A 135 -19.37 -0.35 -31.85
CA SER A 135 -19.10 -1.49 -32.75
C SER A 135 -20.05 -2.66 -32.46
N PRO A 136 -20.26 -3.60 -33.42
CA PRO A 136 -21.07 -4.79 -33.17
C PRO A 136 -20.60 -5.60 -31.95
N ALA A 137 -19.27 -5.69 -31.75
CA ALA A 137 -18.70 -6.36 -30.58
C ALA A 137 -18.97 -5.63 -29.25
N HIS A 138 -19.18 -4.31 -29.29
CA HIS A 138 -19.56 -3.51 -28.12
C HIS A 138 -21.02 -3.78 -27.73
N GLU A 139 -21.92 -3.66 -28.70
CA GLU A 139 -23.36 -3.88 -28.50
C GLU A 139 -23.64 -5.33 -28.06
N GLN A 140 -22.99 -6.30 -28.71
CA GLN A 140 -23.07 -7.70 -28.31
C GLN A 140 -22.62 -7.92 -26.87
N ARG A 141 -21.51 -7.28 -26.44
CA ARG A 141 -21.01 -7.42 -25.07
C ARG A 141 -21.99 -6.84 -24.05
N LEU A 142 -22.64 -5.72 -24.35
CA LEU A 142 -23.69 -5.14 -23.49
C LEU A 142 -24.89 -6.10 -23.35
N GLN A 143 -25.35 -6.71 -24.45
CA GLN A 143 -26.44 -7.69 -24.43
C GLN A 143 -26.06 -9.01 -23.72
N GLU A 144 -24.82 -9.48 -23.87
CA GLU A 144 -24.30 -10.62 -23.11
C GLU A 144 -24.34 -10.35 -21.61
N LEU A 145 -23.89 -9.16 -21.19
CA LEU A 145 -23.86 -8.77 -19.80
C LEU A 145 -25.27 -8.71 -19.18
N GLU A 146 -26.23 -8.14 -19.91
CA GLU A 146 -27.63 -8.10 -19.47
C GLU A 146 -28.20 -9.49 -19.22
N ARG A 147 -28.03 -10.39 -20.20
CA ARG A 147 -28.47 -11.78 -20.07
C ARG A 147 -27.78 -12.51 -18.92
N GLU A 148 -26.48 -12.28 -18.71
CA GLU A 148 -25.73 -12.93 -17.63
C GLU A 148 -26.20 -12.48 -16.25
N VAL A 149 -26.43 -11.18 -16.06
CA VAL A 149 -26.95 -10.63 -14.80
C VAL A 149 -28.38 -11.08 -14.54
N GLU A 150 -29.24 -11.12 -15.57
CA GLU A 150 -30.60 -11.65 -15.45
C GLU A 150 -30.60 -13.13 -15.05
N ALA A 151 -29.72 -13.94 -15.64
CA ALA A 151 -29.68 -15.37 -15.39
C ALA A 151 -29.03 -15.75 -14.05
N THR A 152 -28.02 -15.01 -13.60
CA THR A 152 -27.16 -15.42 -12.48
C THR A 152 -27.12 -14.44 -11.31
N GLY A 153 -27.69 -13.24 -11.49
CA GLY A 153 -27.57 -12.13 -10.53
C GLY A 153 -26.21 -11.42 -10.55
N THR A 154 -25.27 -11.82 -11.42
CA THR A 154 -23.95 -11.20 -11.56
C THR A 154 -23.40 -11.37 -13.00
N TYR A 155 -22.17 -10.95 -13.26
CA TYR A 155 -21.50 -11.21 -14.54
C TYR A 155 -19.99 -11.42 -14.35
N GLN A 156 -19.34 -11.98 -15.36
CA GLN A 156 -17.89 -12.16 -15.39
C GLN A 156 -17.21 -11.17 -16.33
N LEU A 157 -16.11 -10.58 -15.87
CA LEU A 157 -15.22 -9.80 -16.73
C LEU A 157 -14.44 -10.73 -17.67
N ARG A 158 -14.19 -10.27 -18.90
CA ARG A 158 -13.15 -10.84 -19.76
C ARG A 158 -11.77 -10.47 -19.21
N GLU A 159 -10.73 -11.23 -19.54
CA GLU A 159 -9.36 -10.94 -19.06
C GLU A 159 -8.91 -9.52 -19.44
N SER A 160 -9.19 -9.09 -20.68
CA SER A 160 -8.84 -7.74 -21.15
C SER A 160 -9.57 -6.63 -20.38
N GLU A 161 -10.81 -6.89 -19.97
CA GLU A 161 -11.63 -5.99 -19.15
C GLU A 161 -11.07 -5.93 -17.72
N LEU A 162 -10.68 -7.07 -17.14
CA LEU A 162 -10.03 -7.12 -15.83
C LEU A 162 -8.71 -6.34 -15.80
N VAL A 163 -7.86 -6.54 -16.81
CA VAL A 163 -6.58 -5.82 -16.94
C VAL A 163 -6.80 -4.32 -17.07
N PHE A 164 -7.76 -3.92 -17.89
CA PHE A 164 -8.14 -2.52 -18.03
C PHE A 164 -8.65 -1.94 -16.71
N GLY A 165 -9.57 -2.65 -16.04
CA GLY A 165 -10.20 -2.21 -14.81
C GLY A 165 -9.21 -2.03 -13.66
N ALA A 166 -8.30 -2.99 -13.46
CA ALA A 166 -7.25 -2.90 -12.44
C ALA A 166 -6.31 -1.69 -12.67
N LYS A 167 -5.92 -1.44 -13.93
CA LYS A 167 -5.10 -0.28 -14.29
C LYS A 167 -5.84 1.04 -14.09
N GLN A 168 -7.13 1.12 -14.46
CA GLN A 168 -7.93 2.31 -14.19
C GLN A 168 -8.13 2.56 -12.70
N ALA A 169 -8.34 1.51 -11.89
CA ALA A 169 -8.44 1.65 -10.43
C ALA A 169 -7.19 2.28 -9.83
N TRP A 170 -5.99 1.89 -10.28
CA TRP A 170 -4.75 2.54 -9.86
C TRP A 170 -4.66 3.99 -10.38
N ARG A 171 -4.98 4.24 -11.65
CA ARG A 171 -5.00 5.59 -12.23
C ARG A 171 -5.96 6.53 -11.48
N ASN A 172 -7.03 6.00 -10.91
CA ASN A 172 -8.06 6.71 -10.16
C ASN A 172 -7.73 6.85 -8.65
N ALA A 173 -6.67 6.21 -8.15
CA ALA A 173 -6.33 6.22 -6.73
C ALA A 173 -5.77 7.58 -6.28
N SER A 174 -6.64 8.46 -5.78
CA SER A 174 -6.31 9.86 -5.47
C SER A 174 -5.20 10.06 -4.43
N ARG A 175 -4.94 9.03 -3.61
CA ARG A 175 -3.89 9.02 -2.57
C ARG A 175 -2.55 8.47 -3.04
N CYS A 176 -2.42 8.05 -4.31
CA CYS A 176 -1.19 7.47 -4.84
C CYS A 176 -0.37 8.51 -5.62
N VAL A 177 0.84 8.81 -5.13
CA VAL A 177 1.79 9.70 -5.82
C VAL A 177 2.49 9.03 -7.01
N GLY A 178 2.65 7.70 -6.98
CA GLY A 178 3.34 6.91 -8.02
C GLY A 178 2.55 6.66 -9.31
N ARG A 179 1.45 7.38 -9.55
CA ARG A 179 0.49 7.06 -10.62
C ARG A 179 1.02 7.23 -12.04
N ILE A 180 2.16 7.88 -12.27
CA ILE A 180 2.75 7.93 -13.63
C ILE A 180 3.00 6.53 -14.22
N GLN A 181 3.12 5.52 -13.37
CA GLN A 181 3.37 4.13 -13.74
C GLN A 181 2.10 3.32 -14.03
N TRP A 182 0.90 3.91 -13.94
CA TRP A 182 -0.39 3.20 -13.98
C TRP A 182 -0.57 2.24 -15.17
N GLY A 183 0.02 2.58 -16.33
CA GLY A 183 -0.03 1.74 -17.54
C GLY A 183 0.82 0.47 -17.47
N LYS A 184 1.81 0.42 -16.58
CA LYS A 184 2.83 -0.65 -16.42
C LYS A 184 2.54 -1.55 -15.21
N LEU A 185 1.32 -2.07 -15.12
CA LEU A 185 0.89 -3.01 -14.09
C LEU A 185 0.77 -4.42 -14.68
N GLN A 186 1.48 -5.41 -14.10
CA GLN A 186 1.22 -6.82 -14.35
C GLN A 186 -0.04 -7.24 -13.59
N VAL A 187 -0.96 -7.93 -14.26
CA VAL A 187 -2.16 -8.48 -13.64
C VAL A 187 -2.06 -10.01 -13.67
N PHE A 188 -2.16 -10.63 -12.51
CA PHE A 188 -2.32 -12.08 -12.37
C PHE A 188 -3.80 -12.37 -12.14
N ASP A 189 -4.44 -13.01 -13.11
CA ASP A 189 -5.81 -13.49 -12.98
C ASP A 189 -5.81 -14.76 -12.12
N ALA A 190 -6.33 -14.66 -10.91
CA ALA A 190 -6.49 -15.77 -9.97
C ALA A 190 -7.97 -15.98 -9.64
N ARG A 191 -8.89 -15.58 -10.54
CA ARG A 191 -10.34 -15.72 -10.35
C ARG A 191 -10.83 -17.17 -10.40
N ASP A 192 -9.97 -18.10 -10.80
CA ASP A 192 -10.21 -19.54 -10.76
C ASP A 192 -9.80 -20.20 -9.43
N CYS A 193 -9.13 -19.46 -8.53
CA CYS A 193 -8.66 -19.92 -7.22
C CYS A 193 -9.81 -20.47 -6.36
N ARG A 194 -9.58 -21.59 -5.70
CA ARG A 194 -10.61 -22.34 -4.94
C ARG A 194 -10.29 -22.55 -3.47
N SER A 195 -9.03 -22.34 -3.06
CA SER A 195 -8.58 -22.67 -1.70
C SER A 195 -7.53 -21.69 -1.18
N ALA A 196 -7.32 -21.69 0.14
CA ALA A 196 -6.30 -20.85 0.77
C ALA A 196 -4.87 -21.27 0.36
N GLN A 197 -4.64 -22.54 0.05
CA GLN A 197 -3.37 -23.06 -0.45
C GLN A 197 -3.08 -22.55 -1.87
N GLU A 198 -4.09 -22.51 -2.74
CA GLU A 198 -3.97 -21.88 -4.07
C GLU A 198 -3.73 -20.37 -3.93
N MET A 199 -4.42 -19.69 -3.01
CA MET A 199 -4.14 -18.27 -2.72
C MET A 199 -2.68 -18.05 -2.36
N PHE A 200 -2.15 -18.86 -1.44
CA PHE A 200 -0.76 -18.79 -1.02
C PHE A 200 0.21 -18.98 -2.19
N THR A 201 -0.09 -19.89 -3.11
CA THR A 201 0.69 -20.12 -4.34
C THR A 201 0.73 -18.87 -5.22
N TYR A 202 -0.44 -18.29 -5.49
CA TYR A 202 -0.56 -17.07 -6.28
C TYR A 202 0.18 -15.90 -5.63
N ILE A 203 0.11 -15.77 -4.31
CA ILE A 203 0.82 -14.74 -3.54
C ILE A 203 2.34 -14.96 -3.60
N CYS A 204 2.84 -16.19 -3.45
CA CYS A 204 4.28 -16.47 -3.59
C CYS A 204 4.79 -16.12 -4.99
N ASN A 205 4.02 -16.46 -6.03
CA ASN A 205 4.34 -16.09 -7.42
C ASN A 205 4.35 -14.56 -7.61
N HIS A 206 3.37 -13.86 -7.01
CA HIS A 206 3.34 -12.40 -7.00
C HIS A 206 4.60 -11.82 -6.36
N ILE A 207 4.96 -12.24 -5.15
CA ILE A 207 6.13 -11.72 -4.42
C ILE A 207 7.40 -11.99 -5.24
N LYS A 208 7.57 -13.22 -5.75
CA LYS A 208 8.73 -13.56 -6.58
C LYS A 208 8.82 -12.69 -7.84
N TYR A 209 7.70 -12.50 -8.54
CA TYR A 209 7.63 -11.67 -9.74
C TYR A 209 7.91 -10.20 -9.42
N ALA A 210 7.25 -9.64 -8.41
CA ALA A 210 7.32 -8.23 -8.09
C ALA A 210 8.68 -7.87 -7.47
N THR A 211 9.26 -8.73 -6.64
CA THR A 211 10.59 -8.50 -6.04
C THR A 211 11.70 -8.52 -7.08
N ASN A 212 11.66 -9.42 -8.06
CA ASN A 212 12.58 -9.46 -9.22
C ASN A 212 14.04 -9.14 -8.88
N ARG A 213 14.56 -9.78 -7.82
CA ARG A 213 15.95 -9.60 -7.34
C ARG A 213 16.35 -8.14 -7.03
N GLY A 214 15.40 -7.32 -6.58
CA GLY A 214 15.61 -5.92 -6.26
C GLY A 214 15.13 -4.95 -7.33
N ASN A 215 15.01 -5.37 -8.59
CA ASN A 215 14.47 -4.53 -9.67
C ASN A 215 12.93 -4.61 -9.70
N LEU A 216 12.29 -3.92 -8.76
CA LEU A 216 10.88 -4.09 -8.42
C LEU A 216 9.95 -3.85 -9.61
N ARG A 217 8.90 -4.67 -9.72
CA ARG A 217 7.88 -4.58 -10.78
C ARG A 217 6.49 -4.46 -10.15
N SER A 218 5.71 -3.48 -10.60
CA SER A 218 4.33 -3.35 -10.16
C SER A 218 3.48 -4.53 -10.62
N ALA A 219 2.76 -5.14 -9.69
CA ALA A 219 1.87 -6.25 -9.97
C ALA A 219 0.61 -6.20 -9.10
N ILE A 220 -0.47 -6.82 -9.58
CA ILE A 220 -1.68 -7.11 -8.82
C ILE A 220 -2.09 -8.56 -9.07
N THR A 221 -2.56 -9.25 -8.04
CA THR A 221 -3.20 -10.56 -8.19
C THR A 221 -4.67 -10.40 -7.83
N VAL A 222 -5.58 -10.76 -8.74
CA VAL A 222 -7.02 -10.60 -8.50
C VAL A 222 -7.65 -11.96 -8.24
N PHE A 223 -8.08 -12.19 -7.00
CA PHE A 223 -8.79 -13.40 -6.58
C PHE A 223 -10.29 -13.32 -6.96
N PRO A 224 -11.07 -14.40 -6.77
CA PRO A 224 -12.46 -14.43 -7.21
C PRO A 224 -13.29 -13.28 -6.61
N GLN A 225 -14.21 -12.74 -7.42
CA GLN A 225 -15.15 -11.71 -6.99
C GLN A 225 -16.11 -12.22 -5.91
N ARG A 226 -16.68 -11.28 -5.15
CA ARG A 226 -17.82 -11.53 -4.28
C ARG A 226 -19.00 -12.05 -5.11
N ALA A 227 -19.66 -13.10 -4.62
CA ALA A 227 -20.76 -13.76 -5.32
C ALA A 227 -21.96 -13.97 -4.38
N PRO A 228 -23.20 -14.03 -4.92
CA PRO A 228 -24.38 -14.33 -4.10
C PRO A 228 -24.24 -15.68 -3.39
N GLY A 229 -24.55 -15.71 -2.09
CA GLY A 229 -24.63 -16.96 -1.31
C GLY A 229 -23.29 -17.65 -1.04
N ARG A 230 -22.16 -16.99 -1.32
CA ARG A 230 -20.80 -17.51 -1.08
C ARG A 230 -20.00 -16.51 -0.25
N GLY A 231 -19.21 -16.99 0.71
CA GLY A 231 -18.24 -16.15 1.42
C GLY A 231 -17.18 -15.49 0.52
N ASP A 232 -16.46 -14.53 1.09
CA ASP A 232 -15.38 -13.82 0.39
C ASP A 232 -14.03 -14.53 0.50
N PHE A 233 -13.23 -14.42 -0.56
CA PHE A 233 -11.78 -14.56 -0.44
C PHE A 233 -11.22 -13.32 0.26
N ARG A 234 -10.42 -13.50 1.33
CA ARG A 234 -9.80 -12.39 2.08
C ARG A 234 -8.36 -12.69 2.44
N ILE A 235 -7.52 -11.66 2.41
CA ILE A 235 -6.20 -11.65 3.04
C ILE A 235 -6.32 -10.78 4.28
N TRP A 236 -6.07 -11.36 5.46
CA TRP A 236 -6.23 -10.66 6.72
C TRP A 236 -5.09 -9.66 6.96
N ASN A 237 -3.90 -9.96 6.46
CA ASN A 237 -2.75 -9.07 6.54
C ASN A 237 -3.00 -7.75 5.80
N SER A 238 -2.55 -6.63 6.37
CA SER A 238 -2.66 -5.32 5.71
C SER A 238 -1.74 -5.18 4.49
N GLN A 239 -0.58 -5.84 4.54
CA GLN A 239 0.36 -5.97 3.43
C GLN A 239 0.88 -7.42 3.37
N LEU A 240 1.35 -7.87 2.20
CA LEU A 240 1.87 -9.24 2.04
C LEU A 240 3.10 -9.50 2.90
N VAL A 241 4.00 -8.52 3.04
CA VAL A 241 5.17 -8.60 3.92
C VAL A 241 5.04 -7.50 4.96
N ARG A 242 5.06 -7.87 6.25
CA ARG A 242 5.16 -6.97 7.40
C ARG A 242 5.90 -7.67 8.54
N TYR A 243 6.50 -6.87 9.42
CA TYR A 243 7.09 -7.38 10.65
C TYR A 243 6.06 -7.49 11.79
N ALA A 244 6.20 -8.48 12.64
CA ALA A 244 5.35 -8.68 13.81
C ALA A 244 5.59 -7.61 14.90
N GLY A 245 4.64 -7.52 15.84
CA GLY A 245 4.72 -6.67 17.03
C GLY A 245 4.31 -7.44 18.27
N TYR A 246 5.17 -7.47 19.29
CA TYR A 246 4.99 -8.26 20.51
C TYR A 246 4.90 -7.35 21.72
N ARG A 247 3.73 -7.31 22.36
CA ARG A 247 3.54 -6.63 23.64
C ARG A 247 4.37 -7.33 24.71
N GLN A 248 5.18 -6.55 25.41
CA GLN A 248 6.01 -7.00 26.53
C GLN A 248 5.26 -6.85 27.86
N GLN A 249 5.80 -7.47 28.92
CA GLN A 249 5.18 -7.43 30.25
C GLN A 249 5.16 -6.02 30.86
N ASP A 250 6.15 -5.19 30.54
CA ASP A 250 6.26 -3.79 30.99
C ASP A 250 5.39 -2.81 30.18
N GLY A 251 4.63 -3.31 29.21
CA GLY A 251 3.78 -2.51 28.33
C GLY A 251 4.48 -1.98 27.07
N SER A 252 5.80 -2.14 26.95
CA SER A 252 6.53 -1.84 25.72
C SER A 252 6.16 -2.82 24.60
N VAL A 253 6.61 -2.53 23.38
CA VAL A 253 6.39 -3.40 22.23
C VAL A 253 7.71 -3.67 21.51
N GLN A 254 8.03 -4.95 21.33
CA GLN A 254 9.14 -5.41 20.51
C GLN A 254 8.65 -5.60 19.06
N GLY A 255 9.37 -5.06 18.08
CA GLY A 255 8.98 -5.12 16.67
C GLY A 255 8.13 -3.93 16.22
N ASP A 256 7.09 -4.16 15.42
CA ASP A 256 6.21 -3.12 14.87
C ASP A 256 4.91 -2.97 15.70
N PRO A 257 4.73 -1.88 16.48
CA PRO A 257 3.53 -1.68 17.29
C PRO A 257 2.22 -1.62 16.50
N ALA A 258 2.26 -1.22 15.23
CA ALA A 258 1.06 -1.21 14.38
C ALA A 258 0.55 -2.62 14.03
N ASN A 259 1.31 -3.68 14.36
CA ASN A 259 0.98 -5.05 14.03
C ASN A 259 0.68 -5.93 15.24
N VAL A 260 0.57 -5.38 16.44
CA VAL A 260 0.30 -6.19 17.65
C VAL A 260 -0.98 -7.01 17.51
N GLU A 261 -2.09 -6.39 17.07
CA GLU A 261 -3.39 -7.08 16.92
C GLU A 261 -3.31 -8.28 15.96
N ILE A 262 -2.75 -8.09 14.76
CA ILE A 262 -2.61 -9.19 13.78
C ILE A 262 -1.57 -10.22 14.22
N THR A 263 -0.54 -9.81 14.96
CA THR A 263 0.46 -10.72 15.53
C THR A 263 -0.19 -11.67 16.54
N GLU A 264 -1.01 -11.14 17.44
CA GLU A 264 -1.76 -11.93 18.42
C GLU A 264 -2.72 -12.90 17.71
N LEU A 265 -3.40 -12.47 16.63
CA LEU A 265 -4.22 -13.36 15.80
C LEU A 265 -3.39 -14.49 15.17
N CYS A 266 -2.22 -14.20 14.60
CA CYS A 266 -1.34 -15.24 14.07
C CYS A 266 -0.95 -16.26 15.14
N VAL A 267 -0.61 -15.82 16.35
CA VAL A 267 -0.28 -16.70 17.48
C VAL A 267 -1.48 -17.56 17.89
N GLN A 268 -2.69 -16.97 17.95
CA GLN A 268 -3.93 -17.70 18.23
C GLN A 268 -4.22 -18.78 17.17
N HIS A 269 -3.86 -18.52 15.91
CA HIS A 269 -3.98 -19.46 14.80
C HIS A 269 -2.81 -20.47 14.69
N GLY A 270 -1.92 -20.52 15.68
CA GLY A 270 -0.88 -21.54 15.83
C GLY A 270 0.51 -21.12 15.36
N TRP A 271 0.73 -19.85 15.04
CA TRP A 271 2.08 -19.36 14.76
C TRP A 271 2.93 -19.34 16.03
N THR A 272 4.16 -19.83 15.92
CA THR A 272 5.17 -19.72 16.99
C THR A 272 6.13 -18.59 16.63
N PRO A 273 6.07 -17.45 17.33
CA PRO A 273 6.89 -16.28 17.00
C PRO A 273 8.36 -16.49 17.37
N GLY A 274 9.26 -15.84 16.64
CA GLY A 274 10.68 -15.79 16.99
C GLY A 274 10.98 -14.82 18.15
N GLY A 275 10.14 -13.82 18.35
CA GLY A 275 10.31 -12.75 19.33
C GLY A 275 11.29 -11.65 18.90
N GLY A 276 11.72 -11.64 17.63
CA GLY A 276 12.69 -10.70 17.09
C GLY A 276 12.10 -9.34 16.71
N ARG A 277 12.97 -8.34 16.52
CA ARG A 277 12.58 -6.98 16.12
C ARG A 277 12.01 -6.91 14.69
N PHE A 278 12.38 -7.86 13.83
CA PHE A 278 12.05 -7.88 12.40
C PHE A 278 11.55 -9.26 11.97
N ASP A 279 10.71 -9.89 12.78
CA ASP A 279 10.11 -11.17 12.43
C ASP A 279 9.03 -10.99 11.37
N VAL A 280 9.17 -11.60 10.20
CA VAL A 280 8.16 -11.53 9.14
C VAL A 280 6.89 -12.28 9.58
N LEU A 281 5.74 -11.60 9.51
CA LEU A 281 4.44 -12.20 9.78
C LEU A 281 4.10 -13.29 8.75
N PRO A 282 3.46 -14.40 9.17
CA PRO A 282 2.83 -15.32 8.22
C PRO A 282 1.60 -14.67 7.59
N LEU A 283 1.13 -15.22 6.48
CA LEU A 283 -0.12 -14.84 5.85
C LEU A 283 -1.29 -15.57 6.50
N LEU A 284 -2.35 -14.84 6.84
CA LEU A 284 -3.66 -15.38 7.22
C LEU A 284 -4.61 -15.23 6.03
N LEU A 285 -4.90 -16.36 5.38
CA LEU A 285 -5.63 -16.43 4.11
C LEU A 285 -6.97 -17.12 4.33
N GLN A 286 -8.04 -16.47 3.88
CA GLN A 286 -9.40 -16.96 4.00
C GLN A 286 -9.94 -17.27 2.61
N ALA A 287 -10.30 -18.53 2.39
CA ALA A 287 -11.18 -18.97 1.31
C ALA A 287 -12.65 -18.83 1.75
N PRO A 288 -13.61 -18.82 0.81
CA PRO A 288 -15.03 -18.73 1.13
C PRO A 288 -15.48 -19.80 2.11
N ASP A 289 -16.31 -19.39 3.07
CA ASP A 289 -16.99 -20.26 4.04
C ASP A 289 -16.07 -21.04 5.01
N ASP A 290 -14.75 -20.93 4.86
CA ASP A 290 -13.73 -21.53 5.71
C ASP A 290 -13.09 -20.52 6.69
N PRO A 291 -12.62 -20.98 7.87
CA PRO A 291 -11.78 -20.16 8.75
C PRO A 291 -10.42 -19.85 8.08
N PRO A 292 -9.75 -18.73 8.44
CA PRO A 292 -8.46 -18.41 7.84
C PRO A 292 -7.39 -19.44 8.18
N GLU A 293 -6.54 -19.73 7.20
CA GLU A 293 -5.39 -20.61 7.30
C GLU A 293 -4.09 -19.80 7.33
N LEU A 294 -3.10 -20.33 8.06
CA LEU A 294 -1.85 -19.64 8.33
C LEU A 294 -0.72 -20.21 7.47
N PHE A 295 -0.02 -19.34 6.73
CA PHE A 295 1.07 -19.71 5.83
C PHE A 295 2.31 -18.85 6.06
N PRO A 296 3.40 -19.42 6.60
CA PRO A 296 4.69 -18.73 6.63
C PRO A 296 5.19 -18.46 5.22
N ILE A 297 5.63 -17.24 4.94
CA ILE A 297 6.24 -16.89 3.65
C ILE A 297 7.64 -17.49 3.60
N PRO A 298 8.04 -18.16 2.50
CA PRO A 298 9.40 -18.66 2.34
C PRO A 298 10.41 -17.50 2.46
N PRO A 299 11.40 -17.58 3.37
CA PRO A 299 12.33 -16.48 3.62
C PRO A 299 13.08 -16.00 2.37
N GLU A 300 13.36 -16.89 1.42
CA GLU A 300 14.02 -16.57 0.16
C GLU A 300 13.20 -15.67 -0.79
N LEU A 301 11.89 -15.56 -0.56
CA LEU A 301 11.02 -14.64 -1.30
C LEU A 301 11.01 -13.23 -0.68
N VAL A 302 11.44 -13.12 0.58
CA VAL A 302 11.46 -11.85 1.31
C VAL A 302 12.84 -11.22 1.19
N LEU A 303 12.98 -10.30 0.24
CA LEU A 303 14.17 -9.47 0.14
C LEU A 303 14.13 -8.37 1.21
N GLU A 304 15.12 -8.38 2.11
CA GLU A 304 15.33 -7.32 3.11
C GLU A 304 16.58 -6.50 2.76
N VAL A 305 16.55 -5.21 3.10
CA VAL A 305 17.67 -4.28 2.96
C VAL A 305 18.12 -3.88 4.37
N PRO A 306 19.32 -4.31 4.83
CA PRO A 306 19.96 -3.77 6.02
C PRO A 306 20.25 -2.28 5.83
N LEU A 307 19.98 -1.47 6.85
CA LEU A 307 20.16 -0.03 6.75
C LEU A 307 21.52 0.41 7.28
N GLN A 308 22.18 1.26 6.50
CA GLN A 308 23.46 1.89 6.79
C GLN A 308 23.46 3.34 6.29
N HIS A 309 24.28 4.18 6.91
CA HIS A 309 24.42 5.59 6.55
C HIS A 309 25.69 5.80 5.71
N PRO A 310 25.69 6.68 4.69
CA PRO A 310 26.88 6.92 3.85
C PRO A 310 28.07 7.52 4.61
N THR A 311 27.81 8.23 5.73
CA THR A 311 28.85 8.95 6.50
C THR A 311 28.87 8.61 7.99
N MET A 312 27.82 7.99 8.53
CA MET A 312 27.68 7.71 9.96
C MET A 312 27.82 6.21 10.18
N GLU A 313 29.05 5.74 10.36
CA GLU A 313 29.37 4.30 10.43
C GLU A 313 28.58 3.58 11.54
N TRP A 314 28.34 4.26 12.67
CA TRP A 314 27.57 3.72 13.79
C TRP A 314 26.11 3.38 13.43
N PHE A 315 25.55 3.91 12.34
CA PHE A 315 24.15 3.67 11.98
C PHE A 315 23.89 2.19 11.70
N GLN A 316 24.86 1.48 11.12
CA GLN A 316 24.74 0.04 10.86
C GLN A 316 24.59 -0.76 12.17
N ALA A 317 25.20 -0.29 13.27
CA ALA A 317 25.13 -0.95 14.57
C ALA A 317 23.72 -0.89 15.21
N LEU A 318 22.82 -0.02 14.72
CA LEU A 318 21.42 0.00 15.14
C LEU A 318 20.65 -1.26 14.70
N GLY A 319 21.23 -2.07 13.79
CA GLY A 319 20.66 -3.35 13.35
C GLY A 319 19.33 -3.21 12.60
N LEU A 320 19.06 -2.05 12.02
CA LEU A 320 17.83 -1.76 11.30
C LEU A 320 17.82 -2.44 9.93
N ARG A 321 16.64 -2.87 9.50
CA ARG A 321 16.39 -3.41 8.16
C ARG A 321 14.97 -3.14 7.73
N TRP A 322 14.70 -3.14 6.44
CA TRP A 322 13.34 -3.09 5.91
C TRP A 322 13.15 -3.99 4.70
N TYR A 323 11.96 -4.56 4.55
CA TYR A 323 11.64 -5.41 3.39
C TYR A 323 11.50 -4.55 2.13
N ALA A 324 11.91 -5.09 0.99
CA ALA A 324 11.99 -4.34 -0.27
C ALA A 324 10.61 -4.05 -0.89
N LEU A 325 9.65 -4.97 -0.75
CA LEU A 325 8.40 -4.96 -1.51
C LEU A 325 7.21 -4.41 -0.71
N PRO A 326 6.73 -3.18 -0.98
CA PRO A 326 5.46 -2.69 -0.45
C PRO A 326 4.30 -3.30 -1.23
N ALA A 327 3.56 -4.22 -0.61
CA ALA A 327 2.43 -4.90 -1.23
C ALA A 327 1.16 -4.79 -0.38
N VAL A 328 0.28 -3.84 -0.67
CA VAL A 328 -1.01 -3.68 0.01
C VAL A 328 -1.90 -4.89 -0.27
N ALA A 329 -2.49 -5.48 0.77
CA ALA A 329 -3.18 -6.76 0.65
C ALA A 329 -4.64 -6.74 1.13
N ASN A 330 -5.04 -5.73 1.90
CA ASN A 330 -6.36 -5.67 2.52
C ASN A 330 -7.34 -4.68 1.86
N MET A 331 -7.05 -4.15 0.68
CA MET A 331 -8.01 -3.33 -0.08
C MET A 331 -8.89 -4.18 -0.99
N LEU A 332 -10.11 -3.70 -1.24
CA LEU A 332 -11.04 -4.26 -2.21
C LEU A 332 -10.88 -3.53 -3.55
N LEU A 333 -10.88 -4.27 -4.66
CA LEU A 333 -10.93 -3.70 -6.01
C LEU A 333 -12.37 -3.72 -6.50
N GLU A 334 -12.88 -2.59 -6.97
CA GLU A 334 -14.21 -2.44 -7.58
C GLU A 334 -14.07 -2.14 -9.07
N ILE A 335 -14.78 -2.92 -9.91
CA ILE A 335 -14.80 -2.75 -11.37
C ILE A 335 -16.22 -2.99 -11.89
N GLY A 336 -16.88 -1.95 -12.41
CA GLY A 336 -18.19 -2.09 -13.05
C GLY A 336 -19.28 -2.62 -12.12
N GLY A 337 -19.18 -2.32 -10.82
CA GLY A 337 -20.07 -2.82 -9.78
C GLY A 337 -19.68 -4.20 -9.22
N LEU A 338 -18.72 -4.90 -9.83
CA LEU A 338 -18.14 -6.10 -9.25
C LEU A 338 -17.14 -5.76 -8.15
N GLU A 339 -17.16 -6.55 -7.09
CA GLU A 339 -16.30 -6.37 -5.92
C GLU A 339 -15.34 -7.55 -5.80
N PHE A 340 -14.03 -7.26 -5.72
CA PHE A 340 -12.95 -8.22 -5.56
C PHE A 340 -12.28 -7.98 -4.18
N PRO A 341 -12.73 -8.66 -3.11
CA PRO A 341 -12.31 -8.38 -1.73
C PRO A 341 -10.84 -8.77 -1.43
N ALA A 342 -10.24 -9.61 -2.25
CA ALA A 342 -8.81 -9.96 -2.21
C ALA A 342 -8.16 -9.61 -3.55
N ALA A 343 -7.42 -8.50 -3.57
CA ALA A 343 -6.70 -8.06 -4.75
C ALA A 343 -5.34 -7.44 -4.38
N PRO A 344 -4.40 -8.21 -3.79
CA PRO A 344 -3.13 -7.65 -3.33
C PRO A 344 -2.34 -7.05 -4.50
N PHE A 345 -1.81 -5.85 -4.30
CA PHE A 345 -1.04 -5.13 -5.30
C PHE A 345 0.24 -4.53 -4.70
N SER A 346 1.26 -4.42 -5.55
CA SER A 346 2.57 -3.93 -5.16
C SER A 346 3.15 -2.93 -6.16
N GLY A 347 4.04 -2.09 -5.64
CA GLY A 347 4.88 -1.18 -6.41
C GLY A 347 6.28 -1.16 -5.81
N TRP A 348 6.84 0.02 -5.63
CA TRP A 348 8.09 0.22 -4.91
C TRP A 348 7.96 1.39 -3.95
N TYR A 349 8.82 1.42 -2.94
CA TYR A 349 8.78 2.42 -1.89
C TYR A 349 9.20 3.80 -2.39
N MET A 350 8.53 4.82 -1.87
CA MET A 350 9.12 6.14 -1.67
C MET A 350 9.88 6.14 -0.33
N SER A 351 11.10 6.67 -0.29
CA SER A 351 11.99 6.56 0.88
C SER A 351 11.36 7.04 2.19
N SER A 352 10.53 8.08 2.14
CA SER A 352 9.86 8.65 3.32
C SER A 352 8.76 7.77 3.91
N GLU A 353 8.25 6.76 3.18
CA GLU A 353 7.39 5.74 3.78
C GLU A 353 8.14 4.94 4.84
N ILE A 354 9.41 4.62 4.59
CA ILE A 354 10.25 3.89 5.54
C ILE A 354 10.86 4.88 6.54
N GLY A 355 11.62 5.86 6.04
CA GLY A 355 12.42 6.77 6.84
C GLY A 355 11.60 7.61 7.81
N MET A 356 10.47 8.17 7.35
CA MET A 356 9.59 8.95 8.24
C MET A 356 8.57 8.06 8.93
N ARG A 357 7.72 7.37 8.15
CA ARG A 357 6.53 6.74 8.74
C ARG A 357 6.84 5.47 9.49
N ASN A 358 7.64 4.57 8.93
CA ASN A 358 7.93 3.30 9.60
C ASN A 358 8.93 3.47 10.75
N LEU A 359 9.98 4.26 10.56
CA LEU A 359 11.06 4.41 11.53
C LEU A 359 10.81 5.52 12.55
N CYS A 360 10.25 6.66 12.17
CA CYS A 360 10.15 7.83 13.06
C CYS A 360 8.78 8.04 13.71
N ASP A 361 7.67 7.47 13.19
CA ASP A 361 6.36 7.66 13.83
C ASP A 361 6.39 7.11 15.28
N PRO A 362 5.89 7.86 16.29
CA PRO A 362 5.95 7.42 17.69
C PRO A 362 5.17 6.14 18.01
N HIS A 363 4.19 5.79 17.17
CA HIS A 363 3.39 4.58 17.28
C HIS A 363 3.92 3.44 16.37
N ARG A 364 5.16 3.59 15.88
CA ARG A 364 5.88 2.62 15.03
C ARG A 364 7.23 2.29 15.70
N TYR A 365 8.34 2.27 14.95
CA TYR A 365 9.64 1.92 15.53
C TYR A 365 10.25 3.03 16.39
N ASN A 366 9.77 4.27 16.25
CA ASN A 366 10.10 5.43 17.10
C ASN A 366 11.61 5.63 17.37
N ILE A 367 12.47 5.49 16.36
CA ILE A 367 13.94 5.54 16.54
C ILE A 367 14.53 6.96 16.53
N LEU A 368 13.69 7.99 16.39
CA LEU A 368 14.14 9.34 16.06
C LEU A 368 15.06 9.93 17.13
N GLU A 369 14.74 9.70 18.41
CA GLU A 369 15.54 10.17 19.54
C GLU A 369 16.86 9.40 19.66
N ASP A 370 16.84 8.07 19.50
CA ASP A 370 18.05 7.23 19.53
C ASP A 370 19.09 7.69 18.49
N VAL A 371 18.62 7.99 17.27
CA VAL A 371 19.46 8.51 16.19
C VAL A 371 19.99 9.90 16.54
N ALA A 372 19.16 10.79 17.08
CA ALA A 372 19.57 12.14 17.46
C ALA A 372 20.65 12.14 18.56
N VAL A 373 20.55 11.24 19.53
CA VAL A 373 21.58 11.04 20.57
C VAL A 373 22.88 10.54 19.96
N CYS A 374 22.84 9.58 19.03
CA CYS A 374 24.04 9.09 18.34
C CYS A 374 24.70 10.17 17.44
N MET A 375 23.92 11.18 17.02
CA MET A 375 24.40 12.35 16.29
C MET A 375 24.91 13.49 17.19
N ASP A 376 24.92 13.31 18.52
CA ASP A 376 25.29 14.35 19.50
C ASP A 376 24.45 15.64 19.37
N LEU A 377 23.15 15.49 19.08
CA LEU A 377 22.21 16.61 19.01
C LEU A 377 21.60 16.93 20.40
N ASP A 378 21.35 18.21 20.67
CA ASP A 378 20.62 18.62 21.87
C ASP A 378 19.12 18.29 21.73
N THR A 379 18.70 17.17 22.33
CA THR A 379 17.31 16.67 22.32
C THR A 379 16.40 17.36 23.34
N ARG A 380 16.93 18.23 24.22
CA ARG A 380 16.19 18.82 25.35
C ARG A 380 15.22 19.92 24.94
N THR A 381 15.46 20.58 23.81
CA THR A 381 14.61 21.67 23.31
C THR A 381 14.21 21.44 21.86
N THR A 382 12.95 21.74 21.53
CA THR A 382 12.46 21.65 20.15
C THR A 382 13.07 22.70 19.24
N SER A 383 13.54 23.82 19.78
CA SER A 383 14.15 24.91 19.00
C SER A 383 15.52 24.57 18.41
N SER A 384 16.18 23.49 18.85
CA SER A 384 17.42 23.00 18.23
C SER A 384 17.17 22.30 16.89
N LEU A 385 15.89 22.02 16.57
CA LEU A 385 15.44 21.29 15.38
C LEU A 385 16.10 19.90 15.25
N TRP A 386 16.39 19.26 16.39
CA TRP A 386 17.05 17.96 16.41
C TRP A 386 16.23 16.87 15.70
N LYS A 387 14.89 16.95 15.79
CA LYS A 387 13.97 16.02 15.11
C LYS A 387 14.11 16.12 13.59
N ASP A 388 14.14 17.33 13.06
CA ASP A 388 14.28 17.61 11.64
C ASP A 388 15.62 17.09 11.12
N LYS A 389 16.72 17.38 11.83
CA LYS A 389 18.06 16.91 11.48
C LYS A 389 18.13 15.39 11.46
N ALA A 390 17.72 14.71 12.54
CA ALA A 390 17.75 13.26 12.61
C ALA A 390 16.85 12.60 11.56
N ALA A 391 15.66 13.15 11.31
CA ALA A 391 14.73 12.63 10.30
C ALA A 391 15.31 12.66 8.88
N VAL A 392 16.05 13.71 8.53
CA VAL A 392 16.75 13.82 7.24
C VAL A 392 17.80 12.72 7.09
N GLU A 393 18.66 12.51 8.09
CA GLU A 393 19.72 11.50 8.05
C GLU A 393 19.15 10.06 8.01
N ILE A 394 18.03 9.80 8.70
CA ILE A 394 17.33 8.50 8.62
C ILE A 394 16.83 8.24 7.20
N ASN A 395 16.25 9.26 6.54
CA ASN A 395 15.79 9.12 5.15
C ASN A 395 16.97 8.93 4.19
N LEU A 396 18.10 9.61 4.43
CA LEU A 396 19.32 9.43 3.67
C LEU A 396 19.88 8.02 3.81
N ALA A 397 19.93 7.45 5.03
CA ALA A 397 20.32 6.06 5.26
C ALA A 397 19.43 5.08 4.48
N VAL A 398 18.10 5.25 4.53
CA VAL A 398 17.17 4.40 3.78
C VAL A 398 17.47 4.44 2.28
N LEU A 399 17.55 5.65 1.71
CA LEU A 399 17.79 5.82 0.28
C LEU A 399 19.13 5.22 -0.15
N HIS A 400 20.20 5.53 0.61
CA HIS A 400 21.54 5.03 0.35
C HIS A 400 21.59 3.50 0.40
N SER A 401 20.98 2.89 1.43
CA SER A 401 21.01 1.43 1.63
C SER A 401 20.31 0.68 0.49
N TYR A 402 19.15 1.17 0.05
CA TYR A 402 18.43 0.56 -1.07
C TYR A 402 19.21 0.71 -2.38
N GLN A 403 19.81 1.87 -2.63
CA GLN A 403 20.66 2.09 -3.80
C GLN A 403 21.89 1.18 -3.81
N LEU A 404 22.57 1.04 -2.66
CA LEU A 404 23.73 0.17 -2.51
C LEU A 404 23.35 -1.30 -2.73
N ALA A 405 22.20 -1.72 -2.21
CA ALA A 405 21.65 -3.07 -2.41
C ALA A 405 21.06 -3.29 -3.82
N LYS A 406 21.06 -2.28 -4.69
CA LYS A 406 20.45 -2.28 -6.02
C LYS A 406 18.96 -2.65 -6.00
N VAL A 407 18.25 -2.16 -4.98
CA VAL A 407 16.81 -2.31 -4.81
C VAL A 407 16.11 -1.03 -5.24
N THR A 408 15.09 -1.14 -6.08
CA THR A 408 14.30 -0.01 -6.58
C THR A 408 13.67 0.76 -5.41
N ILE A 409 13.97 2.05 -5.35
CA ILE A 409 13.38 3.01 -4.43
C ILE A 409 13.35 4.38 -5.14
N VAL A 410 12.47 5.28 -4.71
CA VAL A 410 12.43 6.65 -5.20
C VAL A 410 12.45 7.63 -4.02
N ASP A 411 13.16 8.74 -4.14
CA ASP A 411 13.07 9.82 -3.17
C ASP A 411 11.79 10.66 -3.39
N HIS A 412 11.40 11.43 -2.37
CA HIS A 412 10.15 12.18 -2.40
C HIS A 412 10.18 13.40 -3.34
N HIS A 413 11.34 13.95 -3.68
CA HIS A 413 11.43 15.04 -4.66
C HIS A 413 11.20 14.50 -6.09
N ALA A 414 11.88 13.40 -6.45
CA ALA A 414 11.69 12.77 -7.76
C ALA A 414 10.27 12.21 -7.94
N ALA A 415 9.70 11.61 -6.89
CA ALA A 415 8.33 11.09 -6.91
C ALA A 415 7.30 12.21 -7.15
N THR A 416 7.42 13.33 -6.45
CA THR A 416 6.48 14.46 -6.58
C THR A 416 6.64 15.21 -7.90
N ALA A 417 7.86 15.38 -8.40
CA ALA A 417 8.09 15.91 -9.75
C ALA A 417 7.46 15.01 -10.83
N SER A 418 7.62 13.68 -10.70
CA SER A 418 6.97 12.71 -11.59
C SER A 418 5.45 12.76 -11.50
N PHE A 419 4.89 12.98 -10.31
CA PHE A 419 3.45 13.15 -10.12
C PHE A 419 2.92 14.40 -10.82
N MET A 420 3.63 15.53 -10.76
CA MET A 420 3.26 16.74 -11.50
C MET A 420 3.21 16.48 -13.01
N LYS A 421 4.16 15.69 -13.54
CA LYS A 421 4.10 15.29 -14.95
C LYS A 421 2.91 14.41 -15.27
N HIS A 422 2.56 13.49 -14.37
CA HIS A 422 1.34 12.69 -14.49
C HIS A 422 0.10 13.59 -14.50
N LEU A 423 -0.02 14.52 -13.55
CA LEU A 423 -1.14 15.47 -13.47
C LEU A 423 -1.34 16.24 -14.79
N GLU A 424 -0.26 16.78 -15.37
CA GLU A 424 -0.31 17.44 -16.69
C GLU A 424 -0.79 16.51 -17.81
N ASN A 425 -0.30 15.26 -17.83
CA ASN A 425 -0.69 14.28 -18.83
C ASN A 425 -2.18 13.92 -18.71
N GLU A 426 -2.67 13.75 -17.48
CA GLU A 426 -4.07 13.43 -17.19
C GLU A 426 -5.01 14.58 -17.53
N GLN A 427 -4.60 15.81 -17.21
CA GLN A 427 -5.32 17.02 -17.59
C GLN A 427 -5.49 17.10 -19.11
N ARG A 428 -4.44 16.80 -19.89
CA ARG A 428 -4.50 16.77 -21.36
C ARG A 428 -5.31 15.60 -21.90
N ALA A 429 -5.18 14.42 -21.30
CA ALA A 429 -5.76 13.19 -21.83
C ALA A 429 -7.25 13.03 -21.52
N ARG A 430 -7.69 13.47 -20.33
CA ARG A 430 -9.08 13.26 -19.86
C ARG A 430 -9.66 14.43 -19.06
N GLY A 431 -8.98 15.58 -19.04
CA GLY A 431 -9.52 16.81 -18.46
C GLY A 431 -9.47 16.90 -16.94
N GLY A 432 -8.74 16.02 -16.24
CA GLY A 432 -8.59 16.10 -14.79
C GLY A 432 -7.85 14.92 -14.18
N CYS A 433 -7.52 15.04 -12.89
CA CYS A 433 -6.87 13.99 -12.11
C CYS A 433 -7.32 14.06 -10.64
N PRO A 434 -8.07 13.06 -10.13
CA PRO A 434 -8.46 13.07 -8.73
C PRO A 434 -7.21 12.98 -7.86
N ALA A 435 -7.03 13.89 -6.91
CA ALA A 435 -5.85 13.89 -6.05
C ALA A 435 -6.19 14.39 -4.63
N ASP A 436 -5.73 13.63 -3.64
CA ASP A 436 -5.88 13.94 -2.22
C ASP A 436 -4.59 14.60 -1.72
N TRP A 437 -4.57 15.94 -1.70
CA TRP A 437 -3.39 16.74 -1.37
C TRP A 437 -2.74 16.31 -0.03
N ALA A 438 -3.57 15.95 0.96
CA ALA A 438 -3.10 15.51 2.29
C ALA A 438 -2.31 14.19 2.27
N TRP A 439 -2.44 13.40 1.20
CA TRP A 439 -1.69 12.16 0.98
C TRP A 439 -0.60 12.27 -0.08
N ILE A 440 -0.76 13.19 -1.05
CA ILE A 440 0.22 13.40 -2.12
C ILE A 440 1.44 14.18 -1.62
N VAL A 441 1.25 15.14 -0.71
CA VAL A 441 2.37 15.88 -0.10
C VAL A 441 3.17 14.94 0.81
N PRO A 442 4.50 14.82 0.63
CA PRO A 442 5.32 13.95 1.45
C PRO A 442 5.35 14.37 2.93
N PRO A 443 5.59 13.44 3.86
CA PRO A 443 5.64 13.72 5.30
C PRO A 443 6.94 14.44 5.75
N LEU A 444 7.87 14.68 4.83
CA LEU A 444 9.12 15.41 5.05
C LEU A 444 9.29 16.42 3.91
N SER A 445 9.80 17.61 4.22
CA SER A 445 10.13 18.64 3.22
C SER A 445 8.95 19.08 2.35
N GLY A 446 7.72 19.12 2.90
CA GLY A 446 6.49 19.34 2.13
C GLY A 446 6.55 20.50 1.14
N SER A 447 6.78 21.73 1.60
CA SER A 447 6.84 22.93 0.74
C SER A 447 8.08 23.02 -0.16
N LEU A 448 9.06 22.12 0.02
CA LEU A 448 10.20 21.96 -0.88
C LEU A 448 9.89 21.00 -2.04
N THR A 449 8.62 20.60 -2.19
CA THR A 449 8.14 19.77 -3.30
C THR A 449 7.10 20.53 -4.12
N PRO A 450 7.04 20.30 -5.44
CA PRO A 450 6.15 21.08 -6.32
C PRO A 450 4.66 20.79 -6.06
N VAL A 451 4.34 19.61 -5.49
CA VAL A 451 2.95 19.22 -5.19
C VAL A 451 2.34 20.03 -4.05
N PHE A 452 3.15 20.60 -3.16
CA PHE A 452 2.65 21.48 -2.10
C PHE A 452 2.00 22.73 -2.69
N HIS A 453 2.58 23.28 -3.75
CA HIS A 453 2.12 24.50 -4.42
C HIS A 453 0.97 24.27 -5.41
N GLN A 454 0.57 23.02 -5.63
CA GLN A 454 -0.47 22.65 -6.59
C GLN A 454 -1.83 22.48 -5.89
N GLU A 455 -2.83 23.29 -6.25
CA GLU A 455 -4.21 23.02 -5.87
C GLU A 455 -4.71 21.73 -6.53
N MET A 456 -5.46 20.92 -5.79
CA MET A 456 -5.94 19.62 -6.25
C MET A 456 -7.42 19.46 -5.93
N VAL A 457 -8.13 18.73 -6.79
CA VAL A 457 -9.53 18.36 -6.55
C VAL A 457 -9.59 16.88 -6.22
N ASN A 458 -10.20 16.53 -5.10
CA ASN A 458 -10.37 15.14 -4.67
C ASN A 458 -11.82 14.69 -4.96
N TYR A 459 -11.96 13.71 -5.84
CA TYR A 459 -13.24 13.12 -6.21
C TYR A 459 -13.06 11.62 -6.48
N LEU A 460 -14.16 10.88 -6.44
CA LEU A 460 -14.16 9.43 -6.57
C LEU A 460 -14.62 9.05 -7.98
N LEU A 461 -13.85 8.17 -8.62
CA LEU A 461 -14.20 7.54 -9.90
C LEU A 461 -14.39 6.04 -9.69
N SER A 462 -14.85 5.35 -10.74
CA SER A 462 -14.83 3.89 -10.87
C SER A 462 -14.11 3.54 -12.18
N PRO A 463 -13.35 2.44 -12.27
CA PRO A 463 -12.95 1.49 -11.20
C PRO A 463 -12.15 2.13 -10.06
N ALA A 464 -12.12 1.48 -8.89
CA ALA A 464 -11.44 2.03 -7.70
C ALA A 464 -10.95 0.96 -6.71
N PHE A 465 -9.92 1.31 -5.94
CA PHE A 465 -9.59 0.60 -4.71
C PHE A 465 -10.36 1.19 -3.52
N ARG A 466 -10.95 0.34 -2.69
CA ARG A 466 -11.71 0.70 -1.49
C ARG A 466 -11.07 0.07 -0.26
N TYR A 467 -11.10 0.79 0.86
CA TYR A 467 -10.83 0.17 2.15
C TYR A 467 -11.98 -0.76 2.52
N GLN A 468 -11.72 -1.76 3.33
CA GLN A 468 -12.74 -2.67 3.84
C GLN A 468 -12.50 -2.91 5.33
N PRO A 469 -13.54 -3.23 6.11
CA PRO A 469 -13.37 -3.60 7.50
C PRO A 469 -12.43 -4.79 7.67
N ASP A 470 -11.66 -4.79 8.75
CA ASP A 470 -10.84 -5.94 9.12
C ASP A 470 -11.73 -7.18 9.23
N PRO A 471 -11.35 -8.31 8.61
CA PRO A 471 -12.23 -9.48 8.52
C PRO A 471 -12.56 -10.10 9.88
N TRP A 472 -11.70 -9.91 10.90
CA TRP A 472 -11.94 -10.36 12.28
C TRP A 472 -12.83 -9.42 13.11
N LYS A 473 -13.19 -8.22 12.60
CA LYS A 473 -14.05 -7.25 13.30
C LYS A 473 -15.53 -7.32 12.88
N GLY A 474 -15.88 -8.07 11.84
CA GLY A 474 -17.26 -8.25 11.38
C GLY A 474 -18.07 -9.22 12.26
N ASN A 475 -19.40 -9.15 12.19
CA ASN A 475 -20.31 -10.08 12.89
C ASN A 475 -19.85 -11.53 12.66
N ALA A 476 -19.48 -12.18 13.76
CA ALA A 476 -19.11 -13.57 13.84
C ALA A 476 -19.87 -14.41 12.81
N SER A 477 -19.12 -14.98 11.86
CA SER A 477 -19.61 -16.13 11.13
C SER A 477 -20.20 -17.10 12.16
N LYS A 478 -21.47 -17.47 11.97
CA LYS A 478 -22.10 -18.59 12.66
C LYS A 478 -21.23 -19.82 12.36
N GLY A 479 -20.29 -20.11 13.26
CA GLY A 479 -19.24 -21.14 13.06
C GLY A 479 -17.86 -20.77 13.60
N ALA A 480 -17.54 -19.48 13.78
CA ALA A 480 -16.28 -19.05 14.40
C ALA A 480 -16.30 -19.16 15.94
N GLY A 481 -16.76 -20.29 16.45
CA GLY A 481 -16.31 -20.73 17.76
C GLY A 481 -14.82 -21.03 17.63
N ILE A 482 -13.98 -20.16 18.20
CA ILE A 482 -12.55 -20.36 18.39
C ILE A 482 -12.37 -21.77 18.96
N THR A 483 -12.05 -22.74 18.12
CA THR A 483 -11.91 -24.13 18.54
C THR A 483 -10.61 -24.71 18.00
N ARG A 484 -9.80 -25.11 18.99
CA ARG A 484 -8.60 -25.94 18.95
C ARG A 484 -7.30 -25.24 18.51
N LYS A 485 -6.35 -25.18 19.46
CA LYS A 485 -4.91 -25.08 19.15
C LYS A 485 -4.61 -26.14 18.07
N LYS A 486 -4.22 -25.71 16.88
CA LYS A 486 -3.80 -26.61 15.81
C LYS A 486 -2.65 -27.47 16.32
N THR A 487 -2.73 -28.77 16.09
CA THR A 487 -1.73 -29.73 16.56
C THR A 487 -0.42 -29.54 15.80
N PHE A 488 0.72 -29.91 16.39
CA PHE A 488 2.03 -29.89 15.72
C PHE A 488 2.00 -30.56 14.33
N LYS A 489 1.15 -31.58 14.16
CA LYS A 489 0.91 -32.28 12.90
C LYS A 489 0.29 -31.41 11.81
N GLU A 490 -0.62 -30.50 12.16
CA GLU A 490 -1.27 -29.59 11.22
C GLU A 490 -0.32 -28.46 10.79
N VAL A 491 0.47 -27.94 11.73
CA VAL A 491 1.55 -26.98 11.43
C VAL A 491 2.63 -27.63 10.56
N ALA A 492 3.04 -28.86 10.89
CA ALA A 492 3.99 -29.63 10.09
C ALA A 492 3.43 -29.95 8.68
N ASN A 493 2.12 -30.20 8.56
CA ASN A 493 1.48 -30.38 7.25
C ASN A 493 1.47 -29.07 6.44
N ALA A 494 1.19 -27.92 7.06
CA ALA A 494 1.30 -26.62 6.37
C ALA A 494 2.74 -26.35 5.90
N VAL A 495 3.74 -26.63 6.74
CA VAL A 495 5.17 -26.54 6.37
C VAL A 495 5.52 -27.54 5.25
N LYS A 496 5.01 -28.77 5.31
CA LYS A 496 5.22 -29.81 4.28
C LYS A 496 4.55 -29.44 2.96
N ILE A 497 3.36 -28.84 2.99
CA ILE A 497 2.66 -28.32 1.82
C ILE A 497 3.45 -27.16 1.21
N SER A 498 3.89 -26.19 2.03
CA SER A 498 4.77 -25.11 1.57
C SER A 498 6.05 -25.65 0.94
N ALA A 499 6.71 -26.63 1.57
CA ALA A 499 7.90 -27.29 1.03
C ALA A 499 7.63 -28.10 -0.25
N SER A 500 6.48 -28.78 -0.35
CA SER A 500 6.07 -29.54 -1.54
C SER A 500 5.74 -28.61 -2.70
N LEU A 501 5.06 -27.49 -2.44
CA LEU A 501 4.82 -26.45 -3.44
C LEU A 501 6.12 -25.79 -3.89
N MET A 502 7.07 -25.59 -2.98
CA MET A 502 8.42 -25.17 -3.35
C MET A 502 9.09 -26.18 -4.28
N GLY A 503 8.97 -27.48 -4.01
CA GLY A 503 9.41 -28.54 -4.93
C GLY A 503 8.83 -28.36 -6.34
N THR A 504 7.53 -28.09 -6.44
CA THR A 504 6.85 -27.84 -7.73
C THR A 504 7.29 -26.53 -8.40
N VAL A 505 7.52 -25.46 -7.64
CA VAL A 505 7.99 -24.16 -8.16
C VAL A 505 9.47 -24.21 -8.55
N MET A 506 10.28 -25.01 -7.86
CA MET A 506 11.66 -25.28 -8.22
C MET A 506 11.75 -26.17 -9.47
N ALA A 507 10.90 -27.19 -9.58
CA ALA A 507 10.81 -28.07 -10.75
C ALA A 507 10.36 -27.35 -12.04
N LYS A 508 9.70 -26.19 -11.92
CA LYS A 508 9.32 -25.32 -13.05
C LYS A 508 10.41 -24.31 -13.46
N ARG A 509 11.59 -24.30 -12.81
CA ARG A 509 12.69 -23.42 -13.21
C ARG A 509 13.32 -23.93 -14.51
N VAL A 510 13.72 -23.00 -15.37
CA VAL A 510 14.45 -23.32 -16.60
C VAL A 510 15.78 -23.98 -16.22
N LYS A 511 16.06 -25.14 -16.80
CA LYS A 511 17.35 -25.83 -16.64
C LYS A 511 18.43 -25.03 -17.35
N ALA A 512 19.57 -24.86 -16.70
CA ALA A 512 20.72 -24.18 -17.29
C ALA A 512 21.96 -25.04 -17.12
N THR A 513 22.63 -25.38 -18.21
CA THR A 513 23.88 -26.14 -18.16
C THR A 513 25.04 -25.18 -18.36
N ILE A 514 25.95 -25.12 -17.38
CA ILE A 514 27.14 -24.29 -17.38
C ILE A 514 28.33 -25.21 -17.62
N LEU A 515 28.94 -25.10 -18.78
CA LEU A 515 30.11 -25.90 -19.16
C LEU A 515 31.38 -25.10 -18.93
N TYR A 516 32.43 -25.74 -18.44
CA TYR A 516 33.74 -25.11 -18.33
C TYR A 516 34.87 -25.92 -18.96
N GLY A 517 35.78 -25.20 -19.60
CA GLY A 517 37.09 -25.68 -20.00
C GLY A 517 38.15 -24.84 -19.28
N SER A 518 39.06 -25.47 -18.55
CA SER A 518 40.07 -24.75 -17.78
C SER A 518 41.37 -25.53 -17.63
N GLU A 519 42.48 -24.89 -18.01
CA GLU A 519 43.84 -25.43 -17.85
C GLU A 519 44.38 -25.23 -16.42
N THR A 520 44.15 -24.05 -15.83
CA THR A 520 44.68 -23.65 -14.51
C THR A 520 43.62 -23.50 -13.42
N GLY A 521 42.38 -23.94 -13.70
CA GLY A 521 41.25 -23.89 -12.75
C GLY A 521 40.56 -22.53 -12.59
N ARG A 522 41.03 -21.47 -13.25
CA ARG A 522 40.39 -20.13 -13.19
C ARG A 522 39.00 -20.11 -13.83
N ALA A 523 38.85 -20.68 -15.02
CA ALA A 523 37.55 -20.74 -15.71
C ALA A 523 36.58 -21.65 -14.96
N GLN A 524 37.06 -22.77 -14.38
CA GLN A 524 36.28 -23.61 -13.47
C GLN A 524 35.75 -22.82 -12.26
N SER A 525 36.61 -22.00 -11.63
CA SER A 525 36.22 -21.15 -10.50
C SER A 525 35.14 -20.14 -10.88
N TYR A 526 35.25 -19.52 -12.06
CA TYR A 526 34.22 -18.62 -12.60
C TYR A 526 32.92 -19.36 -12.90
N ALA A 527 32.97 -20.57 -13.48
CA ALA A 527 31.80 -21.38 -13.76
C ALA A 527 31.07 -21.80 -12.48
N GLN A 528 31.81 -22.13 -11.41
CA GLN A 528 31.24 -22.42 -10.09
C GLN A 528 30.58 -21.19 -9.45
N GLN A 529 31.22 -20.01 -9.54
CA GLN A 529 30.62 -18.76 -9.08
C GLN A 529 29.36 -18.43 -9.87
N LEU A 530 29.40 -18.61 -11.19
CA LEU A 530 28.25 -18.44 -12.08
C LEU A 530 27.13 -19.41 -11.72
N GLY A 531 27.44 -20.67 -11.43
CA GLY A 531 26.48 -21.66 -10.94
C GLY A 531 25.80 -21.23 -9.63
N ARG A 532 26.56 -20.72 -8.65
CA ARG A 532 25.99 -20.17 -7.40
C ARG A 532 25.07 -18.98 -7.67
N LEU A 533 25.41 -18.15 -8.65
CA LEU A 533 24.58 -17.02 -9.07
C LEU A 533 23.30 -17.48 -9.78
N PHE A 534 23.41 -18.48 -10.65
CA PHE A 534 22.31 -19.04 -11.44
C PHE A 534 21.29 -19.79 -10.57
N ARG A 535 21.72 -20.43 -9.46
CA ARG A 535 20.83 -21.14 -8.51
C ARG A 535 19.71 -20.26 -7.95
N LYS A 536 19.85 -18.93 -8.06
CA LYS A 536 18.83 -17.95 -7.66
C LYS A 536 17.66 -17.81 -8.66
N ALA A 537 17.74 -18.31 -9.90
CA ALA A 537 16.61 -18.29 -10.87
C ALA A 537 16.47 -19.52 -11.74
N PHE A 538 17.58 -20.18 -12.06
CA PHE A 538 17.61 -21.39 -12.87
C PHE A 538 17.76 -22.61 -11.96
N ASP A 539 17.69 -23.79 -12.57
CA ASP A 539 18.21 -25.04 -12.01
C ASP A 539 19.55 -25.33 -12.70
N PRO A 540 20.68 -24.75 -12.23
CA PRO A 540 21.93 -24.85 -12.95
C PRO A 540 22.73 -26.11 -12.61
N ARG A 541 23.27 -26.73 -13.63
CA ARG A 541 24.27 -27.80 -13.53
C ARG A 541 25.60 -27.27 -14.06
N VAL A 542 26.67 -27.39 -13.27
CA VAL A 542 28.02 -26.99 -13.69
C VAL A 542 28.82 -28.25 -14.00
N LEU A 543 29.33 -28.38 -15.22
CA LEU A 543 30.06 -29.56 -15.69
C LEU A 543 31.35 -29.14 -16.38
N CYS A 544 32.35 -30.02 -16.30
CA CYS A 544 33.52 -29.92 -17.17
C CYS A 544 33.08 -30.29 -18.61
N MET A 545 33.70 -29.70 -19.63
CA MET A 545 33.30 -29.96 -21.02
C MET A 545 33.64 -31.39 -21.47
N ASP A 546 34.74 -31.96 -20.99
CA ASP A 546 35.12 -33.36 -21.21
C ASP A 546 34.12 -34.39 -20.61
N GLU A 547 33.36 -33.99 -19.60
CA GLU A 547 32.30 -34.77 -18.97
C GLU A 547 30.93 -34.58 -19.64
N PHE A 548 30.83 -33.69 -20.63
CA PHE A 548 29.57 -33.33 -21.27
C PHE A 548 29.46 -33.88 -22.70
N ASP A 549 28.47 -34.74 -22.93
CA ASP A 549 28.18 -35.27 -24.26
C ASP A 549 27.57 -34.18 -25.16
N VAL A 550 28.29 -33.80 -26.22
CA VAL A 550 27.90 -32.80 -27.21
C VAL A 550 26.54 -33.10 -27.84
N VAL A 551 26.17 -34.38 -27.99
CA VAL A 551 24.85 -34.78 -28.52
C VAL A 551 23.72 -34.30 -27.60
N SER A 552 23.99 -34.13 -26.30
CA SER A 552 23.01 -33.61 -25.34
C SER A 552 22.71 -32.11 -25.53
N LEU A 553 23.49 -31.35 -26.30
CA LEU A 553 23.25 -29.91 -26.52
C LEU A 553 21.86 -29.62 -27.10
N GLU A 554 21.34 -30.50 -27.95
CA GLU A 554 20.01 -30.31 -28.58
C GLU A 554 18.85 -30.39 -27.57
N HIS A 555 19.10 -31.01 -26.41
CA HIS A 555 18.13 -31.20 -25.34
C HIS A 555 18.25 -30.17 -24.22
N GLU A 556 19.26 -29.30 -24.26
CA GLU A 556 19.50 -28.28 -23.24
C GLU A 556 18.70 -27.01 -23.53
N THR A 557 18.06 -26.43 -22.49
CA THR A 557 17.23 -25.23 -22.65
C THR A 557 18.05 -23.92 -22.64
N LEU A 558 19.17 -23.92 -21.92
CA LEU A 558 20.11 -22.81 -21.84
C LEU A 558 21.50 -23.37 -21.53
N VAL A 559 22.47 -23.12 -22.41
CA VAL A 559 23.87 -23.50 -22.19
C VAL A 559 24.72 -22.24 -22.05
N VAL A 560 25.58 -22.20 -21.03
CA VAL A 560 26.56 -21.12 -20.83
C VAL A 560 27.95 -21.73 -20.76
N VAL A 561 28.83 -21.28 -21.63
CA VAL A 561 30.20 -21.79 -21.72
C VAL A 561 31.17 -20.81 -21.06
N VAL A 562 31.97 -21.29 -20.12
CA VAL A 562 33.03 -20.54 -19.44
C VAL A 562 34.36 -21.22 -19.72
N THR A 563 35.11 -20.74 -20.70
CA THR A 563 36.39 -21.33 -21.10
C THR A 563 37.56 -20.37 -20.96
N SER A 564 38.75 -20.89 -20.67
CA SER A 564 40.02 -20.16 -20.74
C SER A 564 40.76 -20.48 -22.03
N THR A 565 41.46 -19.53 -22.63
CA THR A 565 42.36 -19.79 -23.76
C THR A 565 43.82 -19.86 -23.30
N PHE A 566 44.64 -20.59 -24.05
CA PHE A 566 46.10 -20.67 -23.87
C PHE A 566 46.83 -20.09 -25.10
N GLY A 567 48.04 -19.54 -24.89
CA GLY A 567 48.88 -19.04 -25.97
C GLY A 567 48.20 -18.01 -26.88
N ASN A 568 48.05 -18.36 -28.17
CA ASN A 568 47.46 -17.51 -29.21
C ASN A 568 45.93 -17.64 -29.34
N GLY A 569 45.26 -18.30 -28.40
CA GLY A 569 43.81 -18.49 -28.42
C GLY A 569 43.35 -19.95 -28.46
N ASP A 570 44.25 -20.90 -28.23
CA ASP A 570 43.95 -22.34 -28.24
C ASP A 570 43.02 -22.71 -27.07
N PRO A 571 42.12 -23.69 -27.26
CA PRO A 571 41.26 -24.19 -26.18
C PRO A 571 42.08 -24.91 -25.09
N PRO A 572 41.55 -25.02 -23.86
CA PRO A 572 42.15 -25.83 -22.81
C PRO A 572 41.91 -27.32 -23.12
N GLU A 573 42.76 -28.22 -22.60
CA GLU A 573 42.70 -29.66 -22.95
C GLU A 573 41.32 -30.29 -22.65
N ASN A 574 40.68 -29.88 -21.55
CA ASN A 574 39.34 -30.32 -21.18
C ASN A 574 38.21 -29.57 -21.89
N GLY A 575 38.50 -28.81 -22.95
CA GLY A 575 37.54 -28.03 -23.74
C GLY A 575 37.76 -28.10 -25.25
N GLU A 576 38.56 -29.06 -25.73
CA GLU A 576 38.54 -29.56 -27.12
C GLU A 576 37.26 -30.35 -27.40
#